data_AF-A0A1G9XGH1-F1
#
_entry.id   AF-A0A1G9XGH1-F1
#
_cell.length_a   1.000
_cell.length_b   1.000
_cell.length_c   1.000
_cell.angle_alpha   90.00
_cell.angle_beta   90.00
_cell.angle_gamma   90.00
#
_symmetry.space_group_name_H-M   'P 1'
#
loop_
_entity.id
_entity.type
_entity.pdbx_description
1 polymer ?
#
loop_
_entity_poly.entity_id
_entity_poly.type
_entity_poly.pdbx_seq_one_letter_code
_entity_poly.pdbx_strand_id
1 'polypeptide(L)'
;MGFRINLDEKLDRWRWTCPNGHRNWEPTNNHFWCQACARGDQEAVFQELHDKRTGENYDRDELELVTEWGPYHDVYGEEGAP
;
A
#
# COMPACT_ATOMS: atom_id res chain seq x y z
N MET A 1 -7.36 -12.28 -10.81
CA MET A 1 -8.34 -11.82 -9.80
C MET A 1 -7.57 -10.92 -8.86
N GLY A 2 -7.73 -9.60 -8.95
CA GLY A 2 -7.05 -8.69 -8.02
C GLY A 2 -7.77 -8.62 -6.67
N PHE A 3 -7.05 -8.29 -5.60
CA PHE A 3 -7.61 -8.05 -4.27
C PHE A 3 -7.90 -6.58 -4.07
N ARG A 4 -9.10 -6.26 -3.63
CA ARG A 4 -9.50 -4.88 -3.33
C ARG A 4 -9.14 -4.53 -1.88
N ILE A 5 -8.43 -3.42 -1.68
CA ILE A 5 -8.07 -2.88 -0.37
C ILE A 5 -8.85 -1.60 -0.14
N ASN A 6 -9.68 -1.56 0.90
CA ASN A 6 -10.35 -0.34 1.32
C ASN A 6 -9.48 0.45 2.30
N LEU A 7 -8.95 1.58 1.84
CA LEU A 7 -8.07 2.45 2.63
C LEU A 7 -8.82 3.22 3.73
N ASP A 8 -10.12 3.44 3.58
CA ASP A 8 -10.97 4.08 4.58
C ASP A 8 -11.37 3.10 5.70
N GLU A 9 -11.55 1.83 5.33
CA GLU A 9 -11.86 0.78 6.29
C GLU A 9 -10.61 0.35 7.08
N LYS A 10 -10.49 0.81 8.33
CA LYS A 10 -9.34 0.53 9.19
C LYS A 10 -9.01 -0.95 9.33
N LEU A 11 -10.03 -1.81 9.40
CA LEU A 11 -9.84 -3.26 9.55
C LEU A 11 -9.22 -3.88 8.30
N ASP A 12 -9.72 -3.49 7.12
CA ASP A 12 -9.19 -3.98 5.85
C ASP A 12 -7.78 -3.41 5.62
N ARG A 13 -7.55 -2.11 5.86
CA ARG A 13 -6.21 -1.53 5.79
C ARG A 13 -5.20 -2.20 6.73
N TRP A 14 -5.59 -2.54 7.96
CA TRP A 14 -4.70 -3.17 8.96
C TRP A 14 -4.35 -4.62 8.66
N ARG A 15 -5.15 -5.29 7.83
CA ARG A 15 -4.87 -6.63 7.34
C ARG A 15 -3.61 -6.65 6.48
N TRP A 16 -3.37 -5.58 5.72
CA TRP A 16 -2.20 -5.45 4.87
C TRP A 16 -1.03 -4.81 5.62
N THR A 17 0.17 -5.32 5.40
CA THR A 17 1.40 -4.80 5.99
C THR A 17 2.53 -4.73 4.99
N CYS A 18 3.56 -3.92 5.28
CA CYS A 18 4.81 -3.99 4.53
C CYS A 18 5.46 -5.39 4.70
N PRO A 19 6.42 -5.79 3.85
CA PRO A 19 7.11 -7.08 3.96
C PRO A 19 7.80 -7.31 5.32
N ASN A 20 8.12 -6.23 6.05
CA ASN A 20 8.66 -6.29 7.41
C ASN A 20 7.57 -6.41 8.51
N GLY A 21 6.29 -6.43 8.15
CA GLY A 21 5.16 -6.61 9.07
C GLY A 21 4.62 -5.32 9.69
N HIS A 22 5.04 -4.14 9.24
CA HIS A 22 4.53 -2.85 9.72
C HIS A 22 3.21 -2.46 9.03
N ARG A 23 2.33 -1.80 9.79
CA ARG A 23 1.02 -1.29 9.30
C ARG A 23 1.07 0.17 8.82
N ASN A 24 2.19 0.86 9.03
CA ASN A 24 2.41 2.26 8.62
C ASN A 24 2.87 2.36 7.17
N TRP A 25 2.17 1.66 6.27
CA TRP A 25 2.41 1.78 4.84
C TRP A 25 1.41 2.74 4.19
N GLU A 26 1.88 3.39 3.12
CA GLU A 26 1.17 4.38 2.33
C GLU A 26 1.37 4.06 0.85
N PRO A 27 0.32 4.05 0.03
CA PRO A 27 0.47 3.96 -1.42
C PRO A 27 0.95 5.31 -1.95
N THR A 28 2.03 5.33 -2.72
CA THR A 28 2.63 6.55 -3.28
C THR A 28 3.16 6.25 -4.66
N ASN A 29 2.80 7.04 -5.68
CA ASN A 29 3.37 7.00 -7.04
C ASN A 29 3.62 5.58 -7.57
N ASN A 30 2.55 4.80 -7.70
CA ASN A 30 2.56 3.40 -8.14
C ASN A 30 3.46 2.41 -7.34
N HIS A 31 3.88 2.76 -6.13
CA HIS A 31 4.57 1.89 -5.18
C HIS A 31 3.97 2.04 -3.78
N PHE A 32 4.45 1.23 -2.85
CA PHE A 32 4.14 1.37 -1.43
C PHE A 32 5.35 1.89 -0.68
N TRP A 33 5.10 2.75 0.28
CA TRP A 33 6.11 3.32 1.15
C TRP A 33 5.75 3.06 2.61
N CYS A 34 6.73 2.69 3.46
CA CYS A 34 6.52 2.51 4.88
C CYS A 34 7.33 3.50 5.71
N GLN A 35 6.62 4.33 6.47
CA GLN A 35 7.21 5.31 7.38
C GLN A 35 8.08 4.67 8.46
N ALA A 36 7.68 3.49 8.97
CA ALA A 36 8.44 2.78 10.01
C ALA A 36 9.79 2.26 9.48
N CYS A 37 9.78 1.69 8.28
CA CYS A 37 11.00 1.23 7.61
C CYS A 37 11.91 2.43 7.24
N ALA A 38 11.33 3.54 6.79
CA ALA A 38 12.08 4.77 6.46
C ALA A 38 12.80 5.40 7.66
N ARG A 39 12.29 5.18 8.87
CA ARG A 39 12.94 5.63 10.11
C ARG A 39 14.04 4.67 10.59
N GLY A 40 14.05 3.45 10.08
CA GLY A 40 15.10 2.46 10.35
C GLY A 40 16.14 2.41 9.24
N ASP A 41 16.86 1.29 9.19
CA ASP A 41 17.86 0.97 8.15
C ASP A 41 17.29 -0.04 7.12
N GLN A 42 15.97 -0.07 6.94
CA GLN A 42 15.27 -1.04 6.09
C GLN A 42 14.75 -0.41 4.81
N GLU A 43 14.52 -1.22 3.78
CA GLU A 43 13.87 -0.78 2.55
C GLU A 43 12.45 -0.28 2.85
N ALA A 44 12.28 1.03 2.70
CA ALA A 44 11.01 1.70 2.97
C ALA A 44 10.09 1.71 1.75
N VAL A 45 10.61 1.54 0.55
CA VAL A 45 9.87 1.51 -0.70
C VAL A 45 9.80 0.06 -1.20
N PHE A 46 8.62 -0.40 -1.57
CA PHE A 46 8.38 -1.76 -2.04
C PHE A 46 7.16 -1.81 -2.95
N GLN A 47 7.04 -2.85 -3.78
CA GLN A 47 5.89 -3.02 -4.69
C GLN A 47 4.88 -4.05 -4.18
N GLU A 48 5.17 -4.74 -3.07
CA GLU A 48 4.34 -5.82 -2.56
C GLU A 48 3.79 -5.52 -1.16
N LEU A 49 2.55 -5.92 -0.89
CA LEU A 49 1.99 -5.92 0.46
C LEU A 49 1.81 -7.35 0.96
N HIS A 50 2.16 -7.55 2.22
CA HIS A 50 1.93 -8.79 2.94
C HIS A 50 0.52 -8.80 3.53
N ASP A 51 -0.27 -9.79 3.15
CA ASP A 51 -1.60 -10.03 3.66
C ASP A 51 -1.55 -10.85 4.95
N LYS A 52 -1.92 -10.26 6.09
CA LYS A 52 -1.95 -11.01 7.36
C LYS A 52 -3.02 -12.08 7.43
N ARG A 53 -4.03 -12.06 6.55
CA ARG A 53 -5.11 -13.04 6.56
C ARG A 53 -4.69 -14.35 5.89
N THR A 54 -4.06 -14.29 4.72
CA THR A 54 -3.56 -15.47 3.99
C THR A 54 -2.11 -15.79 4.33
N GLY A 55 -1.32 -14.80 4.78
CA GLY A 55 0.12 -14.91 4.98
C GLY A 55 0.92 -14.81 3.69
N GLU A 56 0.30 -14.35 2.60
CA GLU A 56 0.93 -14.22 1.28
C GLU A 56 1.29 -12.76 0.96
N ASN A 57 2.23 -12.58 0.04
CA ASN A 57 2.61 -11.27 -0.48
C ASN A 57 1.96 -11.09 -1.85
N TYR A 58 1.36 -9.92 -2.07
CA TYR A 58 0.70 -9.57 -3.32
C TYR A 58 1.32 -8.31 -3.89
N ASP A 59 1.55 -8.30 -5.20
CA ASP A 59 2.14 -7.16 -5.89
C ASP A 59 1.14 -6.00 -6.05
N ARG A 60 1.62 -4.77 -6.22
CA ARG A 60 0.81 -3.56 -6.39
C ARG A 60 -0.18 -3.69 -7.55
N ASP A 61 0.20 -4.38 -8.63
CA ASP A 61 -0.65 -4.60 -9.80
C ASP A 61 -1.80 -5.58 -9.50
N GLU A 62 -1.60 -6.49 -8.54
CA GLU A 62 -2.63 -7.42 -8.07
C GLU A 62 -3.60 -6.78 -7.08
N LEU A 63 -3.33 -5.57 -6.61
CA LEU A 63 -4.08 -4.87 -5.58
C LEU A 63 -4.83 -3.66 -6.12
N GLU A 64 -6.15 -3.66 -5.93
CA GLU A 64 -7.01 -2.51 -6.24
C GLU A 64 -7.25 -1.69 -4.98
N LEU A 65 -6.59 -0.54 -4.87
CA LEU A 65 -6.78 0.38 -3.76
C LEU A 65 -8.04 1.21 -3.97
N VAL A 66 -8.93 1.25 -2.99
CA VAL A 66 -10.15 2.04 -3.02
C VAL A 66 -10.32 2.87 -1.76
N THR A 67 -11.08 3.94 -1.87
CA THR A 67 -11.59 4.75 -0.77
C THR A 67 -13.12 4.80 -0.85
N GLU A 68 -13.79 5.38 0.14
CA GLU A 68 -15.25 5.60 0.06
C GLU A 68 -15.66 6.48 -1.14
N TRP A 69 -14.74 7.28 -1.69
CA TRP A 69 -14.96 8.15 -2.86
C TRP A 69 -14.70 7.46 -4.21
N GLY A 70 -14.20 6.21 -4.23
CA GLY A 70 -13.92 5.47 -5.46
C GLY A 70 -12.53 4.82 -5.50
N PRO A 71 -12.07 4.36 -6.68
CA PRO A 71 -10.72 3.83 -6.83
C PRO A 71 -9.68 4.89 -6.47
N TYR A 72 -8.74 4.54 -5.60
CA TYR A 72 -7.63 5.42 -5.24
C TYR A 72 -6.72 5.58 -6.47
N HIS A 73 -6.66 6.79 -7.00
CA HIS A 73 -5.66 7.18 -7.99
C HIS A 73 -4.70 8.12 -7.30
N ASP A 74 -3.41 7.86 -7.43
CA ASP A 74 -2.43 8.82 -6.91
C ASP A 74 -2.48 10.06 -7.80
N VAL A 75 -2.86 11.19 -7.20
CA VAL A 75 -2.90 12.50 -7.89
C VAL A 75 -1.50 13.03 -8.22
N TYR A 76 -0.45 12.27 -7.88
CA TYR A 76 0.95 12.62 -8.13
C TYR A 76 1.54 11.86 -9.33
N GLY A 77 0.71 11.12 -10.07
CA GLY A 77 1.12 10.26 -11.17
C GLY A 77 1.48 11.02 -12.46
N GLU A 78 0.81 12.12 -12.77
CA GLU A 78 1.08 12.96 -13.94
C GLU A 78 0.67 14.39 -13.59
N GLU A 79 1.47 15.40 -13.96
CA GLU A 79 1.28 16.85 -13.67
C GLU A 79 1.87 17.36 -12.33
N GLY A 80 3.15 17.74 -12.34
CA GLY A 80 3.72 18.54 -11.26
C GLY A 80 5.24 18.63 -11.18
N ALA A 81 5.95 18.75 -12.31
CA ALA A 81 7.31 19.30 -12.31
C ALA A 81 7.22 20.82 -12.61
N PRO A 82 7.45 21.72 -11.62
CA PRO A 82 7.75 23.12 -11.92
C PRO A 82 9.16 23.29 -12.50
#